data_AF-A0A9P2ZVI3-F1
#
_entry.id   AF-A0A9P2ZVI3-F1
#
_cell.length_a   1.000
_cell.length_b   1.000
_cell.length_c   1.000
_cell.angle_alpha   90.00
_cell.angle_beta   90.00
_cell.angle_gamma   90.00
#
_symmetry.space_group_name_H-M   'P 1'
#
loop_
_entity.id
_entity.type
_entity.pdbx_description
1 polymer ?
#
loop_
_entity_poly.entity_id
_entity_poly.type
_entity_poly.pdbx_seq_one_letter_code
_entity_poly.pdbx_strand_id
1 'polypeptide(L)'
;MSAPLSASDLAAKAHVDALIRPNFLKDHMDSGALGFSFGITSAHSAEVVHFAKIAGYTAILMNLEHQRTGLETACELSLLTLCLDAVLVLVLVLVLVLVLVLVLVLVLVLVLVLVLVLVLVLVLVLVLVLVLVLVLVLVLVLVLVLVLVLVLVLVRISPIIVVPSCQNDWISRLLDNGAQGIIYLLLHLFFVQSRFLGFASLLFLGFVLLPLSLLYNRRSCPLHRNPRVPLTSQVPRTGTAAMARQIVRFAKHRPLGERPLAFTPQMQYQIPHVGFVQAAQDATTLAIPMIETVEGLENCEEIAMVPGVDMLFVGTFDLSDDMGIAGNYDDPRIWSALERICLAAKSASTPTHQVYVGLGGLEPRPDLLERLRGAFDNIRYVMAGRDTSILLSGMKKQAEEMRAIGNATGGKASS
;
A
#
# COMPACT_ATOMS: atom_id res chain seq x y z
N MET A 1 11.68 -26.62 25.45
CA MET A 1 12.83 -25.83 24.97
C MET A 1 13.27 -26.44 23.66
N SER A 2 13.21 -25.68 22.56
CA SER A 2 13.80 -26.11 21.28
C SER A 2 15.31 -26.30 21.45
N ALA A 3 15.88 -27.28 20.75
CA ALA A 3 17.33 -27.45 20.71
C ALA A 3 17.99 -26.17 20.14
N PRO A 4 19.18 -25.77 20.65
CA PRO A 4 19.91 -24.64 20.09
C PRO A 4 20.23 -24.88 18.61
N LEU A 5 20.08 -23.85 17.79
CA LEU A 5 20.35 -23.91 16.35
C LEU A 5 21.82 -24.26 16.07
N SER A 6 22.07 -25.04 15.03
CA SER A 6 23.44 -25.31 14.57
C SER A 6 24.10 -24.05 13.98
N ALA A 7 25.43 -24.03 13.87
CA ALA A 7 26.13 -22.90 13.26
C ALA A 7 25.72 -22.66 11.80
N SER A 8 25.43 -23.73 11.04
CA SER A 8 24.89 -23.64 9.68
C SER A 8 23.48 -23.05 9.67
N ASP A 9 22.64 -23.40 10.63
CA ASP A 9 21.28 -22.87 10.74
C ASP A 9 21.29 -21.38 11.11
N LEU A 10 22.19 -20.95 12.00
CA LEU A 10 22.38 -19.54 12.34
C LEU A 10 22.82 -18.73 11.11
N ALA A 11 23.77 -19.24 10.32
CA ALA A 11 24.19 -18.59 9.08
C ALA A 11 23.06 -18.52 8.04
N ALA A 12 22.29 -19.61 7.87
CA ALA A 12 21.15 -19.64 6.97
C ALA A 12 20.05 -18.67 7.42
N LYS A 13 19.76 -18.60 8.73
CA LYS A 13 18.81 -17.64 9.28
C LYS A 13 19.27 -16.20 9.06
N ALA A 14 20.53 -15.87 9.36
CA ALA A 14 21.07 -14.54 9.12
C ALA A 14 21.00 -14.14 7.63
N HIS A 15 21.25 -15.09 6.72
CA HIS A 15 21.10 -14.86 5.29
C HIS A 15 19.63 -14.59 4.90
N VAL A 16 18.67 -15.36 5.45
CA VAL A 16 17.24 -15.10 5.24
C VAL A 16 16.82 -13.74 5.78
N ASP A 17 17.24 -13.39 6.99
CA ASP A 17 16.94 -12.10 7.63
C ASP A 17 17.48 -10.92 6.81
N ALA A 18 18.59 -11.10 6.09
CA ALA A 18 19.14 -10.10 5.18
C ALA A 18 18.39 -9.99 3.83
N LEU A 19 17.73 -11.06 3.39
CA LEU A 19 17.01 -11.13 2.12
C LEU A 19 15.56 -10.64 2.24
N ILE A 20 14.89 -10.97 3.34
CA ILE A 20 13.47 -10.70 3.53
C ILE A 20 13.20 -9.19 3.47
N ARG A 21 12.22 -8.81 2.65
CA ARG A 21 11.73 -7.43 2.62
C ARG A 21 10.83 -7.19 3.85
N PRO A 22 11.16 -6.24 4.75
CA PRO A 22 10.38 -5.98 5.95
C PRO A 22 9.02 -5.37 5.58
N ASN A 23 8.01 -5.62 6.42
CA ASN A 23 6.70 -5.00 6.29
C ASN A 23 6.68 -3.73 7.14
N PHE A 24 6.86 -2.60 6.48
CA PHE A 24 6.97 -1.30 7.15
C PHE A 24 5.71 -0.95 7.95
N LEU A 25 4.53 -1.25 7.45
CA LEU A 25 3.30 -1.06 8.22
C LEU A 25 3.32 -1.91 9.50
N LYS A 26 3.66 -3.19 9.39
CA LYS A 26 3.71 -4.10 10.55
C LYS A 26 4.73 -3.61 11.58
N ASP A 27 5.94 -3.25 11.15
CA ASP A 27 6.97 -2.68 12.03
C ASP A 27 6.46 -1.41 12.75
N HIS A 28 5.71 -0.57 12.03
CA HIS A 28 5.09 0.64 12.59
C HIS A 28 4.05 0.30 13.67
N MET A 29 3.17 -0.66 13.39
CA MET A 29 2.16 -1.13 14.36
C MET A 29 2.80 -1.77 15.60
N ASP A 30 3.83 -2.60 15.39
CA ASP A 30 4.57 -3.30 16.45
C ASP A 30 5.34 -2.32 17.35
N SER A 31 5.80 -1.18 16.80
CA SER A 31 6.40 -0.09 17.59
C SER A 31 5.38 0.71 18.44
N GLY A 32 4.09 0.43 18.28
CA GLY A 32 2.99 1.13 18.94
C GLY A 32 2.49 2.36 18.18
N ALA A 33 3.05 2.67 17.02
CA ALA A 33 2.66 3.79 16.19
C ALA A 33 1.43 3.47 15.31
N LEU A 34 0.76 4.51 14.82
CA LEU A 34 -0.42 4.38 13.96
C LEU A 34 0.01 4.31 12.49
N GLY A 35 -0.24 3.18 11.85
CA GLY A 35 -0.14 3.08 10.40
C GLY A 35 -1.35 3.69 9.70
N PHE A 36 -1.14 4.29 8.53
CA PHE A 36 -2.21 4.83 7.71
C PHE A 36 -1.92 4.68 6.21
N SER A 37 -2.99 4.57 5.43
CA SER A 37 -2.97 4.45 3.98
C SER A 37 -4.03 5.32 3.32
N PHE A 38 -4.09 5.29 2.00
CA PHE A 38 -5.28 5.67 1.24
C PHE A 38 -5.62 4.59 0.22
N GLY A 39 -6.90 4.46 -0.10
CA GLY A 39 -7.40 3.59 -1.16
C GLY A 39 -7.06 4.15 -2.55
N ILE A 40 -6.49 3.31 -3.41
CA ILE A 40 -6.26 3.63 -4.82
C ILE A 40 -7.50 3.22 -5.62
N THR A 41 -8.20 4.21 -6.15
CA THR A 41 -9.41 4.06 -6.98
C THR A 41 -9.14 4.46 -8.43
N SER A 42 -8.27 5.44 -8.68
CA SER A 42 -8.10 6.06 -10.02
C SER A 42 -6.66 6.22 -10.47
N ALA A 43 -5.73 6.52 -9.56
CA ALA A 43 -4.34 6.79 -9.83
C ALA A 43 -3.54 5.48 -9.85
N HIS A 44 -3.71 4.67 -10.90
CA HIS A 44 -3.02 3.38 -11.04
C HIS A 44 -1.58 3.48 -11.57
N SER A 45 -0.98 4.67 -11.53
CA SER A 45 0.36 4.91 -12.06
C SER A 45 1.43 4.77 -10.99
N ALA A 46 2.67 4.50 -11.38
CA ALA A 46 3.80 4.32 -10.45
C ALA A 46 4.05 5.54 -9.54
N GLU A 47 3.69 6.73 -10.01
CA GLU A 47 3.81 8.00 -9.29
C GLU A 47 2.96 8.03 -8.02
N VAL A 48 1.83 7.32 -7.97
CA VAL A 48 0.97 7.28 -6.78
C VAL A 48 1.73 6.74 -5.57
N VAL A 49 2.60 5.75 -5.79
CA VAL A 49 3.46 5.13 -4.76
C VAL A 49 4.49 6.14 -4.26
N HIS A 50 5.05 6.93 -5.18
CA HIS A 50 6.02 7.96 -4.84
C HIS A 50 5.39 9.10 -4.04
N PHE A 51 4.21 9.56 -4.45
CA PHE A 51 3.47 10.57 -3.71
C PHE A 51 3.08 10.08 -2.31
N ALA A 52 2.64 8.84 -2.19
CA ALA A 52 2.33 8.22 -0.91
C ALA A 52 3.55 8.20 0.02
N LYS A 53 4.70 7.76 -0.50
CA LYS A 53 5.99 7.75 0.20
C LYS A 53 6.41 9.15 0.63
N ILE A 54 6.41 10.14 -0.26
CA ILE A 54 6.80 11.53 0.07
C ILE A 54 5.85 12.14 1.11
N ALA A 55 4.55 11.84 1.04
CA ALA A 55 3.55 12.31 1.98
C ALA A 55 3.60 11.59 3.35
N GLY A 56 4.45 10.58 3.52
CA GLY A 56 4.65 9.88 4.78
C GLY A 56 3.63 8.78 5.09
N TYR A 57 2.88 8.30 4.09
CA TYR A 57 2.00 7.14 4.28
C TYR A 57 2.79 5.88 4.59
N THR A 58 2.32 5.09 5.55
CA THR A 58 2.96 3.81 5.90
C THR A 58 2.55 2.68 4.96
N ALA A 59 1.41 2.82 4.29
CA ALA A 59 0.92 1.84 3.33
C ALA A 59 0.13 2.50 2.17
N ILE A 60 0.02 1.77 1.06
CA ILE A 60 -1.01 2.01 0.04
C ILE A 60 -2.03 0.88 0.10
N LEU A 61 -3.31 1.19 -0.13
CA LEU A 61 -4.37 0.19 -0.18
C LEU A 61 -4.90 0.08 -1.61
N MET A 62 -4.70 -1.07 -2.24
CA MET A 62 -5.27 -1.37 -3.56
C MET A 62 -6.56 -2.17 -3.38
N ASN A 63 -7.69 -1.60 -3.77
CA ASN A 63 -8.97 -2.29 -3.69
C ASN A 63 -9.29 -2.95 -5.04
N LEU A 64 -9.09 -4.27 -5.16
CA LEU A 64 -9.40 -5.02 -6.39
C LEU A 64 -10.86 -5.45 -6.49
N GLU A 65 -11.67 -5.21 -5.46
CA GLU A 65 -13.07 -5.59 -5.42
C GLU A 65 -13.96 -4.54 -6.09
N HIS A 66 -13.79 -3.28 -5.72
CA HIS A 66 -14.64 -2.18 -6.20
C HIS A 66 -14.04 -1.44 -7.40
N GLN A 67 -12.86 -1.82 -7.87
CA GLN A 67 -12.10 -1.08 -8.88
C GLN A 67 -11.76 -1.93 -10.10
N ARG A 68 -11.42 -1.23 -11.20
CA ARG A 68 -11.02 -1.86 -12.46
C ARG A 68 -9.55 -2.32 -12.48
N THR A 69 -8.84 -2.21 -11.36
CA THR A 69 -7.43 -2.54 -11.28
C THR A 69 -7.24 -4.04 -11.53
N GLY A 70 -6.45 -4.37 -12.56
CA GLY A 70 -6.10 -5.75 -12.86
C GLY A 70 -5.08 -6.30 -11.88
N LEU A 71 -5.01 -7.63 -11.80
CA LEU A 71 -3.98 -8.35 -11.02
C LEU A 71 -2.57 -7.89 -11.39
N GLU A 72 -2.29 -7.72 -12.69
CA GLU A 72 -0.98 -7.29 -13.20
C GLU A 72 -0.57 -5.92 -12.65
N THR A 73 -1.46 -4.93 -12.73
CA THR A 73 -1.21 -3.59 -12.17
C THR A 73 -0.98 -3.62 -10.66
N ALA A 74 -1.73 -4.45 -9.94
CA ALA A 74 -1.54 -4.61 -8.50
C ALA A 74 -0.17 -5.22 -8.15
N CYS A 75 0.27 -6.21 -8.92
CA CYS A 75 1.61 -6.78 -8.83
C CYS A 75 2.68 -5.73 -9.15
N GLU A 76 2.55 -4.97 -10.24
CA GLU A 76 3.51 -3.93 -10.63
C GLU A 76 3.67 -2.85 -9.57
N LEU A 77 2.56 -2.31 -9.05
CA LEU A 77 2.58 -1.32 -7.97
C LEU A 77 3.18 -1.90 -6.68
N SER A 78 2.90 -3.17 -6.38
CA SER A 78 3.49 -3.85 -5.22
C SER A 78 5.00 -4.02 -5.39
N LEU A 79 5.49 -4.43 -6.57
CA LEU A 79 6.93 -4.50 -6.85
C LEU A 79 7.60 -3.14 -6.71
N LEU A 80 6.94 -2.07 -7.16
CA LEU A 80 7.46 -0.71 -7.03
C LEU A 80 7.69 -0.34 -5.56
N THR A 81 6.78 -0.68 -4.65
CA THR A 81 7.00 -0.45 -3.20
C THR A 81 8.26 -1.15 -2.67
N LEU A 82 8.62 -2.32 -3.23
CA LEU A 82 9.79 -3.11 -2.82
C LEU A 82 11.10 -2.66 -3.48
N CYS A 83 11.04 -2.10 -4.69
CA CYS A 83 12.19 -1.77 -5.51
C CYS A 83 12.72 -0.34 -5.33
N LEU A 84 11.94 0.55 -4.72
CA LEU A 84 12.26 1.97 -4.62
C LEU A 84 13.51 2.30 -3.78
N ASP A 85 14.10 1.31 -3.10
CA ASP A 85 15.28 1.51 -2.26
C ASP A 85 16.62 1.40 -3.03
N ALA A 86 16.68 0.67 -4.15
CA ALA A 86 17.96 0.35 -4.82
C ALA A 86 18.24 1.17 -6.09
N VAL A 87 17.22 1.38 -6.93
CA VAL A 87 17.39 2.08 -8.22
C VAL A 87 17.65 3.57 -8.00
N LEU A 88 16.97 4.17 -7.01
CA LEU A 88 17.16 5.58 -6.67
C LEU A 88 18.58 5.86 -6.14
N VAL A 89 19.13 4.94 -5.35
CA VAL A 89 20.52 5.00 -4.86
C VAL A 89 21.50 4.92 -6.03
N LEU A 90 21.31 3.99 -6.97
CA LEU A 90 22.22 3.85 -8.11
C LEU A 90 22.21 5.08 -9.02
N VAL A 91 21.03 5.59 -9.38
CA VAL A 91 20.88 6.80 -10.21
C VAL A 91 21.55 7.98 -9.53
N LEU A 92 21.38 8.11 -8.22
CA LEU A 92 21.97 9.20 -7.47
C LEU A 92 23.49 9.09 -7.31
N VAL A 93 24.03 7.88 -7.09
CA VAL A 93 25.48 7.64 -7.11
C VAL A 93 26.05 8.04 -8.47
N LEU A 94 25.36 7.72 -9.57
CA LEU A 94 25.79 8.06 -10.92
C LEU A 94 25.80 9.58 -11.14
N VAL A 95 24.75 10.28 -10.71
CA VAL A 95 24.66 11.75 -10.76
C VAL A 95 25.77 12.38 -9.92
N LEU A 96 26.06 11.84 -8.74
CA LEU A 96 27.12 12.34 -7.88
C LEU A 96 28.50 12.19 -8.51
N VAL A 97 28.79 11.02 -9.09
CA VAL A 97 30.05 10.76 -9.80
C VAL A 97 30.22 11.74 -10.97
N LEU A 98 29.14 11.99 -11.72
CA LEU A 98 29.17 12.94 -12.83
C LEU A 98 29.46 14.37 -12.37
N VAL A 99 28.82 14.82 -11.28
CA VAL A 99 29.06 16.14 -10.68
C VAL A 99 30.50 16.26 -10.19
N LEU A 100 31.04 15.22 -9.53
CA LEU A 100 32.42 15.22 -9.05
C LEU A 100 33.43 15.31 -10.22
N VAL A 101 33.20 14.57 -11.29
CA VAL A 101 34.05 14.61 -12.50
C VAL A 101 34.02 16.01 -13.14
N LEU A 102 32.83 16.61 -13.29
CA LEU A 102 32.69 17.95 -13.85
C LEU A 102 33.45 19.00 -13.02
N VAL A 103 33.38 18.88 -11.69
CA VAL A 103 34.11 19.76 -10.76
C VAL A 103 35.62 19.55 -10.86
N LEU A 104 36.10 18.32 -10.93
CA LEU A 104 37.53 18.02 -11.07
C LEU A 104 38.08 18.64 -12.37
N VAL A 105 37.32 18.53 -13.46
CA VAL A 105 37.66 19.16 -14.74
C VAL A 105 37.67 20.68 -14.62
N LEU A 106 36.67 21.28 -13.96
CA LEU A 106 36.62 22.73 -13.75
C LEU A 106 37.81 23.24 -12.93
N VAL A 107 38.16 22.54 -11.84
CA VAL A 107 39.32 22.87 -11.01
C VAL A 107 40.61 22.71 -11.80
N LEU A 108 40.75 21.63 -12.59
CA LEU A 108 41.93 21.40 -13.42
C LEU A 108 42.11 22.50 -14.48
N VAL A 109 41.02 22.91 -15.15
CA VAL A 109 41.04 24.02 -16.11
C VAL A 109 41.38 25.34 -15.40
N LEU A 110 40.83 25.59 -14.21
CA LEU A 110 41.13 26.78 -13.41
C LEU A 110 42.61 26.85 -12.99
N VAL A 111 43.18 25.70 -12.59
CA VAL A 111 44.61 25.56 -12.25
C VAL A 111 45.50 25.71 -13.48
N LEU A 112 45.08 25.20 -14.64
CA LEU A 112 45.82 25.37 -15.89
C LEU A 112 45.87 26.86 -16.31
N VAL A 113 44.76 27.58 -16.14
CA VAL A 113 44.69 29.02 -16.37
C VAL A 113 45.53 29.79 -15.35
N LEU A 114 45.62 29.33 -14.09
CA LEU A 114 46.47 29.90 -13.03
C LEU A 114 47.97 29.83 -13.39
N VAL A 115 48.43 28.70 -13.93
CA VAL A 115 49.83 28.50 -14.34
C VAL A 115 50.22 29.46 -15.48
N LEU A 116 49.27 29.82 -16.34
CA LEU A 116 49.49 30.74 -17.46
C LEU A 116 49.52 32.23 -17.03
N VAL A 117 48.95 32.59 -15.86
CA VAL A 117 48.68 33.98 -15.44
C VAL A 117 49.56 34.40 -14.24
N LEU A 118 50.78 33.86 -14.14
CA LEU A 118 51.76 34.07 -13.07
C LEU A 118 52.25 35.54 -12.85
N VAL A 119 51.56 36.57 -13.37
CA VAL A 119 52.03 37.97 -13.33
C VAL A 119 51.18 38.91 -12.45
N LEU A 120 49.98 38.58 -11.97
CA LEU A 120 49.09 39.57 -11.31
C LEU A 120 48.61 39.16 -9.89
N VAL A 121 49.42 39.48 -8.88
CA VAL A 121 49.29 39.08 -7.45
C VAL A 121 47.94 39.44 -6.78
N LEU A 122 47.17 40.41 -7.28
CA LEU A 122 45.86 40.79 -6.70
C LEU A 122 44.74 39.78 -6.99
N VAL A 123 44.86 38.98 -8.06
CA VAL A 123 43.86 37.99 -8.48
C VAL A 123 43.91 36.72 -7.64
N LEU A 124 45.07 36.40 -7.03
CA LEU A 124 45.29 35.20 -6.20
C LEU A 124 44.32 35.12 -5.01
N VAL A 125 44.05 36.26 -4.36
CA VAL A 125 43.15 36.32 -3.20
C VAL A 125 41.68 36.15 -3.62
N LEU A 126 41.26 36.78 -4.72
CA LEU A 126 39.90 36.62 -5.25
C LEU A 126 39.65 35.19 -5.76
N VAL A 127 40.65 34.57 -6.39
CA VAL A 127 40.59 33.17 -6.85
C VAL A 127 40.54 32.20 -5.67
N LEU A 128 41.33 32.42 -4.61
CA LEU A 128 41.27 31.58 -3.41
C LEU A 128 39.90 31.66 -2.74
N VAL A 129 39.30 32.86 -2.66
CA VAL A 129 37.96 33.06 -2.12
C VAL A 129 36.91 32.39 -3.02
N LEU A 130 37.01 32.52 -4.35
CA LEU A 130 36.08 31.89 -5.28
C LEU A 130 36.15 30.35 -5.21
N VAL A 131 37.36 29.79 -5.13
CA VAL A 131 37.58 28.35 -4.94
C VAL A 131 37.02 27.89 -3.60
N LEU A 132 37.26 28.64 -2.52
CA LEU A 132 36.72 28.31 -1.19
C LEU A 132 35.19 28.34 -1.19
N VAL A 133 34.58 29.35 -1.81
CA VAL A 133 33.12 29.46 -1.97
C VAL A 133 32.58 28.33 -2.83
N LEU A 134 33.25 27.96 -3.93
CA LEU A 134 32.86 26.84 -4.78
C LEU A 134 32.91 25.51 -4.03
N VAL A 135 33.98 25.27 -3.25
CA VAL A 135 34.13 24.09 -2.40
C VAL A 135 33.07 24.07 -1.30
N LEU A 136 32.76 25.21 -0.68
CA LEU A 136 31.74 25.30 0.36
C LEU A 136 30.34 25.02 -0.19
N VAL A 137 29.98 25.61 -1.34
CA VAL A 137 28.72 25.37 -2.03
C VAL A 137 28.61 23.89 -2.44
N LEU A 138 29.71 23.28 -2.90
CA LEU A 138 29.75 21.85 -3.23
C LEU A 138 29.50 20.97 -2.00
N VAL A 139 30.16 21.25 -0.88
CA VAL A 139 29.94 20.51 0.38
C VAL A 139 28.48 20.64 0.83
N LEU A 140 27.91 21.84 0.73
CA LEU A 140 26.51 22.07 1.10
C LEU A 140 25.54 21.29 0.19
N VAL A 141 25.75 21.31 -1.13
CA VAL A 141 24.94 20.55 -2.09
C VAL A 141 25.08 19.05 -1.84
N LEU A 142 26.30 18.56 -1.58
CA LEU A 142 26.55 17.16 -1.25
C LEU A 142 25.80 16.73 0.01
N VAL A 143 25.85 17.54 1.06
CA VAL A 143 25.13 17.28 2.32
C VAL A 143 23.62 17.31 2.10
N LEU A 144 23.10 18.27 1.34
CA LEU A 144 21.66 18.37 1.06
C LEU A 144 21.16 17.17 0.24
N VAL A 145 21.95 16.74 -0.74
CA VAL A 145 21.69 15.54 -1.55
C VAL A 145 21.74 14.29 -0.68
N LEU A 146 22.74 14.16 0.19
CA LEU A 146 22.85 13.03 1.12
C LEU A 146 21.65 12.99 2.08
N VAL A 147 21.22 14.12 2.60
CA VAL A 147 20.03 14.22 3.46
C VAL A 147 18.77 13.86 2.68
N LEU A 148 18.58 14.38 1.46
CA LEU A 148 17.44 14.04 0.61
C LEU A 148 17.40 12.53 0.29
N VAL A 149 18.57 11.92 0.09
CA VAL A 149 18.71 10.49 -0.19
C VAL A 149 18.44 9.66 1.04
N LEU A 150 18.93 10.09 2.20
CA LEU A 150 18.62 9.45 3.46
C LEU A 150 17.10 9.50 3.70
N VAL A 151 16.45 10.63 3.43
CA VAL A 151 14.99 10.77 3.53
C VAL A 151 14.28 9.87 2.50
N LEU A 152 14.70 9.84 1.24
CA LEU A 152 14.03 9.04 0.20
C LEU A 152 14.31 7.54 0.28
N VAL A 153 15.43 7.11 0.86
CA VAL A 153 15.78 5.68 1.06
C VAL A 153 15.19 5.15 2.36
N LEU A 154 14.95 6.00 3.36
CA LEU A 154 14.39 5.57 4.65
C LEU A 154 12.87 5.50 4.66
N VAL A 155 12.16 6.25 3.80
CA VAL A 155 10.69 6.17 3.79
C VAL A 155 10.25 4.93 3.03
N ARG A 156 9.78 3.92 3.75
CA ARG A 156 9.23 2.69 3.17
C ARG A 156 7.71 2.80 3.14
N ILE A 157 7.07 2.00 2.30
CA ILE A 157 5.63 1.92 2.22
C ILE A 157 5.21 0.50 1.93
N SER A 158 4.19 0.00 2.63
CA SER A 158 3.70 -1.38 2.47
C SER A 158 2.49 -1.45 1.53
N PRO A 159 2.48 -2.35 0.53
CA PRO A 159 1.31 -2.59 -0.30
C PRO A 159 0.34 -3.52 0.41
N ILE A 160 -0.85 -3.01 0.73
CA ILE A 160 -1.99 -3.80 1.20
C ILE A 160 -3.01 -3.92 0.08
N ILE A 161 -3.60 -5.11 -0.07
CA ILE A 161 -4.53 -5.38 -1.15
C ILE A 161 -5.82 -5.95 -0.59
N VAL A 162 -6.95 -5.35 -0.97
CA VAL A 162 -8.27 -5.96 -0.81
C VAL A 162 -8.50 -6.87 -2.00
N VAL A 163 -8.64 -8.18 -1.78
CA VAL A 163 -8.79 -9.16 -2.86
C VAL A 163 -10.26 -9.49 -3.10
N PRO A 164 -10.68 -9.71 -4.36
CA PRO A 164 -12.09 -9.90 -4.71
C PRO A 164 -12.61 -11.31 -4.37
N SER A 165 -11.70 -12.27 -4.13
CA SER A 165 -12.04 -13.63 -3.71
C SER A 165 -10.87 -14.32 -2.97
N CYS A 166 -11.16 -15.21 -2.01
CA CYS A 166 -10.19 -16.07 -1.33
C CYS A 166 -10.10 -17.34 -2.15
N GLN A 167 -9.70 -17.14 -3.38
CA GLN A 167 -9.13 -18.17 -4.21
C GLN A 167 -7.62 -18.05 -4.08
N ASN A 168 -6.97 -19.20 -4.04
CA ASN A 168 -5.53 -19.28 -3.93
C ASN A 168 -4.82 -18.44 -5.01
N ASP A 169 -5.37 -18.44 -6.24
CA ASP A 169 -4.78 -17.75 -7.38
C ASP A 169 -4.62 -16.23 -7.17
N TRP A 170 -5.52 -15.57 -6.43
CA TRP A 170 -5.37 -14.15 -6.11
C TRP A 170 -4.34 -13.92 -5.02
N ILE A 171 -4.49 -14.64 -3.90
CA ILE A 171 -3.71 -14.40 -2.69
C ILE A 171 -2.24 -14.78 -2.92
N SER A 172 -1.96 -15.96 -3.47
CA SER A 172 -0.59 -16.42 -3.74
C SER A 172 0.11 -15.50 -4.73
N ARG A 173 -0.51 -15.18 -5.87
CA ARG A 173 0.11 -14.32 -6.89
C ARG A 173 0.42 -12.92 -6.38
N LEU A 174 -0.48 -12.30 -5.62
CA LEU A 174 -0.23 -10.97 -5.05
C LEU A 174 0.88 -11.00 -4.01
N LEU A 175 0.82 -11.96 -3.09
CA LEU A 175 1.84 -12.14 -2.06
C LEU A 175 3.17 -12.62 -2.61
N ASP A 176 3.21 -13.20 -3.82
CA ASP A 176 4.41 -13.57 -4.55
C ASP A 176 4.95 -12.41 -5.40
N ASN A 177 4.19 -11.32 -5.57
CA ASN A 177 4.57 -10.17 -6.42
C ASN A 177 4.61 -8.81 -5.70
N GLY A 178 4.40 -8.78 -4.40
CA GLY A 178 4.93 -7.73 -3.54
C GLY A 178 4.01 -7.38 -2.41
N ALA A 179 2.76 -7.84 -2.45
CA ALA A 179 1.76 -7.58 -1.42
C ALA A 179 2.30 -8.03 -0.06
N GLN A 180 2.12 -7.17 0.96
CA GLN A 180 2.56 -7.43 2.32
C GLN A 180 1.37 -7.57 3.29
N GLY A 181 0.18 -7.19 2.86
CA GLY A 181 -1.07 -7.47 3.57
C GLY A 181 -2.19 -7.82 2.61
N ILE A 182 -2.98 -8.83 2.97
CA ILE A 182 -4.18 -9.20 2.23
C ILE A 182 -5.37 -8.96 3.14
N ILE A 183 -6.18 -7.98 2.74
CA ILE A 183 -7.51 -7.78 3.26
C ILE A 183 -8.45 -8.60 2.42
N TYR A 184 -9.33 -9.34 3.08
CA TYR A 184 -10.25 -10.19 2.38
C TYR A 184 -11.71 -9.96 2.73
N LEU A 185 -12.52 -10.00 1.67
CA LEU A 185 -13.97 -10.00 1.65
C LEU A 185 -14.46 -11.08 0.66
N LEU A 186 -15.34 -12.03 1.04
CA LEU A 186 -15.82 -13.07 0.11
C LEU A 186 -17.28 -13.06 -0.28
N LEU A 187 -17.49 -12.85 -1.58
CA LEU A 187 -18.56 -13.43 -2.41
C LEU A 187 -18.52 -14.98 -2.53
N HIS A 188 -19.10 -15.75 -1.61
CA HIS A 188 -19.40 -17.16 -1.79
C HIS A 188 -20.55 -17.37 -2.79
N LEU A 189 -20.16 -17.87 -3.97
CA LEU A 189 -20.99 -18.67 -4.85
C LEU A 189 -21.40 -19.95 -4.11
N PHE A 190 -22.67 -20.09 -3.75
CA PHE A 190 -23.29 -21.40 -3.58
C PHE A 190 -24.29 -21.64 -4.71
N PHE A 191 -23.94 -22.61 -5.56
CA PHE A 191 -24.86 -23.27 -6.48
C PHE A 191 -25.96 -23.93 -5.64
N VAL A 192 -27.12 -23.29 -5.49
CA VAL A 192 -28.36 -24.00 -5.20
C VAL A 192 -29.06 -24.18 -6.53
N GLN A 193 -29.14 -25.44 -6.97
CA GLN A 193 -29.97 -25.85 -8.09
C GLN A 193 -31.42 -25.37 -7.86
N SER A 194 -31.83 -24.31 -8.53
CA SER A 194 -33.22 -24.11 -8.91
C SER A 194 -33.34 -24.38 -10.40
N ARG A 195 -33.55 -25.66 -10.71
CA ARG A 195 -34.34 -26.03 -11.89
C ARG A 195 -35.66 -25.25 -11.81
N PHE A 196 -36.13 -24.79 -12.96
CA PHE A 196 -37.45 -24.23 -13.30
C PHE A 196 -37.48 -22.72 -13.65
N LEU A 197 -38.07 -22.47 -14.82
CA LEU A 197 -38.28 -21.22 -15.57
C LEU A 197 -37.05 -20.73 -16.36
N GLY A 198 -37.06 -20.60 -17.69
CA GLY A 198 -38.13 -20.72 -18.67
C GLY A 198 -37.57 -20.28 -20.03
N PHE A 199 -37.82 -21.10 -21.05
CA PHE A 199 -37.21 -21.11 -22.38
C PHE A 199 -37.74 -20.01 -23.33
N ALA A 200 -37.93 -18.76 -22.86
CA ALA A 200 -38.86 -17.83 -23.52
C ALA A 200 -38.37 -16.39 -23.81
N SER A 201 -37.10 -16.03 -23.64
CA SER A 201 -36.65 -14.62 -23.79
C SER A 201 -35.58 -14.37 -24.86
N LEU A 202 -35.27 -15.36 -25.71
CA LEU A 202 -34.20 -15.28 -26.72
C LEU A 202 -34.62 -14.76 -28.11
N LEU A 203 -35.80 -14.16 -28.27
CA LEU A 203 -36.34 -13.83 -29.61
C LEU A 203 -36.61 -12.36 -29.93
N PHE A 204 -36.28 -11.39 -29.06
CA PHE A 204 -36.75 -10.01 -29.31
C PHE A 204 -35.75 -8.84 -29.24
N LEU A 205 -34.43 -9.07 -29.13
CA LEU A 205 -33.47 -7.96 -29.06
C LEU A 205 -32.23 -8.13 -29.95
N GLY A 206 -32.41 -8.72 -31.13
CA GLY A 206 -31.33 -9.02 -32.08
C GLY A 206 -31.10 -8.03 -33.22
N PHE A 207 -31.79 -6.89 -33.30
CA PHE A 207 -31.89 -6.18 -34.60
C PHE A 207 -31.74 -4.65 -34.65
N VAL A 208 -31.36 -3.93 -33.58
CA VAL A 208 -31.38 -2.44 -33.63
C VAL A 208 -30.09 -1.71 -33.20
N LEU A 209 -29.03 -2.37 -32.73
CA LEU A 209 -27.82 -1.64 -32.26
C LEU A 209 -26.50 -2.10 -32.89
N LEU A 210 -26.51 -2.29 -34.22
CA LEU A 210 -25.33 -2.61 -35.02
C LEU A 210 -25.20 -1.62 -36.20
N PRO A 211 -24.93 -0.32 -35.93
CA PRO A 211 -23.60 0.19 -36.28
C PRO A 211 -23.19 1.45 -35.47
N LEU A 212 -22.53 1.27 -34.32
CA LEU A 212 -21.71 2.33 -33.69
C LEU A 212 -20.39 1.81 -33.11
N SER A 213 -20.16 0.49 -33.17
CA SER A 213 -18.95 -0.19 -32.69
C SER A 213 -17.80 -0.23 -33.71
N LEU A 214 -17.98 0.32 -34.92
CA LEU A 214 -16.97 0.28 -35.99
C LEU A 214 -16.04 1.51 -36.06
N LEU A 215 -16.11 2.44 -35.11
CA LEU A 215 -15.27 3.66 -35.11
C LEU A 215 -14.23 3.75 -33.98
N TYR A 216 -13.95 2.67 -33.25
CA TYR A 216 -12.84 2.66 -32.30
C TYR A 216 -11.90 1.47 -32.53
N ASN A 217 -11.09 1.59 -33.58
CA ASN A 217 -10.01 0.65 -33.88
C ASN A 217 -8.66 1.30 -33.56
N ARG A 218 -8.13 1.02 -32.36
CA ARG A 218 -6.67 1.04 -32.13
C ARG A 218 -6.24 -0.37 -31.76
N ARG A 219 -5.50 -0.97 -32.68
CA ARG A 219 -4.80 -2.26 -32.56
C ARG A 219 -3.89 -2.26 -31.33
N SER A 220 -3.94 -3.33 -30.52
CA SER A 220 -2.78 -4.15 -30.09
C SER A 220 -3.17 -5.21 -29.04
N CYS A 221 -2.59 -6.41 -29.18
CA CYS A 221 -2.51 -7.54 -28.24
C CYS A 221 -3.68 -8.55 -28.15
N PRO A 222 -3.52 -9.80 -28.66
CA PRO A 222 -4.51 -10.86 -28.52
C PRO A 222 -4.23 -11.73 -27.29
N LEU A 223 -4.49 -11.25 -26.07
CA LEU A 223 -4.41 -12.08 -24.84
C LEU A 223 -5.30 -11.56 -23.68
N HIS A 224 -6.41 -10.88 -23.97
CA HIS A 224 -7.41 -10.52 -22.95
C HIS A 224 -8.76 -11.14 -23.24
N ARG A 225 -8.91 -12.42 -22.84
CA ARG A 225 -10.21 -12.93 -22.39
C ARG A 225 -10.37 -12.55 -20.92
N ASN A 226 -10.79 -11.32 -20.68
CA ASN A 226 -11.32 -10.92 -19.38
C ASN A 226 -12.81 -11.31 -19.36
N PRO A 227 -13.25 -12.34 -18.62
CA PRO A 227 -14.67 -12.58 -18.47
C PRO A 227 -15.22 -11.43 -17.63
N ARG A 228 -16.11 -10.66 -18.26
CA ARG A 228 -16.94 -9.61 -17.64
C ARG A 228 -17.35 -10.04 -16.21
N VAL A 229 -16.79 -9.39 -15.21
CA VAL A 229 -17.30 -9.46 -13.84
C VAL A 229 -18.66 -8.75 -13.88
N PRO A 230 -19.80 -9.45 -13.70
CA PRO A 230 -21.10 -8.81 -13.72
C PRO A 230 -21.20 -7.93 -12.46
N LEU A 231 -21.36 -6.62 -12.67
CA LEU A 231 -21.84 -5.68 -11.66
C LEU A 231 -23.33 -5.94 -11.41
N THR A 232 -23.68 -6.94 -10.61
CA THR A 232 -24.96 -7.07 -9.86
C THR A 232 -25.11 -8.49 -9.26
N SER A 233 -24.89 -8.63 -7.94
CA SER A 233 -25.71 -9.40 -7.00
C SER A 233 -25.00 -9.48 -5.65
N GLN A 234 -25.77 -9.48 -4.56
CA GLN A 234 -25.30 -9.37 -3.18
C GLN A 234 -24.10 -10.26 -2.86
N VAL A 235 -23.13 -9.61 -2.25
CA VAL A 235 -21.74 -10.01 -2.10
C VAL A 235 -21.55 -10.49 -0.67
N PRO A 236 -21.32 -11.77 -0.38
CA PRO A 236 -21.03 -12.15 0.99
C PRO A 236 -19.70 -11.54 1.45
N ARG A 237 -19.59 -11.49 2.76
CA ARG A 237 -18.62 -10.70 3.50
C ARG A 237 -18.01 -11.64 4.54
N THR A 238 -16.86 -11.31 5.13
CA THR A 238 -16.20 -12.24 6.06
C THR A 238 -17.01 -12.36 7.35
N GLY A 239 -17.92 -13.32 7.39
CA GLY A 239 -18.87 -13.49 8.50
C GLY A 239 -18.44 -14.52 9.54
N THR A 240 -17.52 -15.44 9.21
CA THR A 240 -17.25 -16.61 10.07
C THR A 240 -15.76 -16.91 10.24
N ALA A 241 -15.42 -17.59 11.34
CA ALA A 241 -14.06 -18.09 11.60
C ALA A 241 -13.58 -19.09 10.53
N ALA A 242 -14.49 -19.80 9.86
CA ALA A 242 -14.13 -20.69 8.75
C ALA A 242 -13.58 -19.91 7.55
N MET A 243 -14.20 -18.78 7.22
CA MET A 243 -13.72 -17.89 6.16
C MET A 243 -12.39 -17.25 6.55
N ALA A 244 -12.24 -16.83 7.81
CA ALA A 244 -10.96 -16.32 8.32
C ALA A 244 -9.83 -17.36 8.23
N ARG A 245 -10.12 -18.63 8.58
CA ARG A 245 -9.17 -19.76 8.37
C ARG A 245 -8.79 -19.92 6.90
N GLN A 246 -9.70 -19.67 5.97
CA GLN A 246 -9.40 -19.74 4.54
C GLN A 246 -8.42 -18.65 4.11
N ILE A 247 -8.54 -17.43 4.65
CA ILE A 247 -7.58 -16.33 4.41
C ILE A 247 -6.19 -16.76 4.88
N VAL A 248 -6.08 -17.20 6.13
CA VAL A 248 -4.81 -17.66 6.72
C VAL A 248 -4.23 -18.80 5.90
N ARG A 249 -5.06 -19.77 5.50
CA ARG A 249 -4.66 -20.93 4.69
C ARG A 249 -3.93 -20.53 3.41
N PHE A 250 -4.34 -19.47 2.73
CA PHE A 250 -3.67 -19.02 1.50
C PHE A 250 -2.60 -17.96 1.73
N ALA A 251 -2.67 -17.20 2.83
CA ALA A 251 -1.70 -16.17 3.13
C ALA A 251 -0.41 -16.71 3.79
N LYS A 252 -0.54 -17.74 4.63
CA LYS A 252 0.54 -18.28 5.46
C LYS A 252 1.06 -19.63 4.96
N HIS A 253 2.30 -19.94 5.30
CA HIS A 253 2.92 -21.24 5.05
C HIS A 253 2.57 -22.25 6.15
N ARG A 254 2.92 -23.52 5.93
CA ARG A 254 2.75 -24.57 6.94
C ARG A 254 3.60 -24.25 8.19
N PRO A 255 3.10 -24.49 9.42
CA PRO A 255 1.84 -25.18 9.73
C PRO A 255 0.60 -24.28 9.84
N LEU A 256 0.75 -22.95 9.74
CA LEU A 256 -0.37 -22.00 9.90
C LEU A 256 -1.32 -22.03 8.70
N GLY A 257 -0.80 -22.24 7.50
CA GLY A 257 -1.55 -22.34 6.26
C GLY A 257 -0.93 -23.32 5.27
N GLU A 258 -1.23 -23.11 3.99
CA GLU A 258 -0.89 -23.99 2.87
C GLU A 258 -0.29 -23.26 1.68
N ARG A 259 0.12 -21.98 1.85
CA ARG A 259 0.78 -21.21 0.79
C ARG A 259 2.01 -21.98 0.28
N PRO A 260 2.11 -22.27 -1.03
CA PRO A 260 3.30 -22.88 -1.59
C PRO A 260 4.47 -21.90 -1.52
N LEU A 261 5.67 -22.42 -1.31
CA LEU A 261 6.88 -21.62 -1.40
C LEU A 261 7.26 -21.46 -2.87
N ALA A 262 7.51 -20.23 -3.30
CA ALA A 262 7.93 -19.90 -4.65
C ALA A 262 9.18 -19.00 -4.65
N PHE A 263 9.90 -18.99 -5.77
CA PHE A 263 11.00 -18.04 -6.01
C PHE A 263 10.40 -16.68 -6.34
N THR A 264 10.33 -15.81 -5.34
CA THR A 264 9.56 -14.56 -5.43
C THR A 264 10.42 -13.33 -5.22
N PRO A 265 10.03 -12.17 -5.79
CA PRO A 265 10.63 -10.87 -5.51
C PRO A 265 10.82 -10.53 -4.03
N GLN A 266 9.93 -10.98 -3.13
CA GLN A 266 9.99 -10.76 -1.67
C GLN A 266 11.26 -11.34 -1.06
N MET A 267 11.73 -12.45 -1.62
CA MET A 267 12.96 -13.13 -1.22
C MET A 267 14.10 -12.89 -2.22
N GLN A 268 13.97 -11.87 -3.07
CA GLN A 268 14.94 -11.55 -4.12
C GLN A 268 15.28 -12.76 -5.00
N TYR A 269 14.27 -13.61 -5.28
CA TYR A 269 14.40 -14.85 -6.04
C TYR A 269 15.39 -15.86 -5.44
N GLN A 270 15.52 -15.90 -4.12
CA GLN A 270 16.41 -16.82 -3.39
C GLN A 270 15.67 -17.61 -2.31
N ILE A 271 16.08 -18.85 -2.09
CA ILE A 271 15.57 -19.71 -1.00
C ILE A 271 16.77 -20.41 -0.34
N PRO A 272 17.53 -19.71 0.51
CA PRO A 272 18.71 -20.30 1.14
C PRO A 272 18.34 -21.40 2.15
N HIS A 273 17.14 -21.34 2.75
CA HIS A 273 16.62 -22.38 3.62
C HIS A 273 15.09 -22.33 3.71
N VAL A 274 14.40 -23.43 3.36
CA VAL A 274 12.94 -23.49 3.24
C VAL A 274 12.22 -23.03 4.52
N GLY A 275 12.54 -23.62 5.68
CA GLY A 275 11.85 -23.31 6.94
C GLY A 275 12.01 -21.86 7.40
N PHE A 276 13.23 -21.32 7.40
CA PHE A 276 13.47 -19.92 7.74
C PHE A 276 12.82 -18.95 6.76
N VAL A 277 12.83 -19.24 5.46
CA VAL A 277 12.14 -18.40 4.47
C VAL A 277 10.64 -18.38 4.72
N GLN A 278 10.02 -19.54 4.95
CA GLN A 278 8.60 -19.62 5.27
C GLN A 278 8.26 -18.83 6.53
N ALA A 279 9.05 -18.99 7.59
CA ALA A 279 8.87 -18.25 8.84
C ALA A 279 9.05 -16.73 8.65
N ALA A 280 10.02 -16.31 7.86
CA ALA A 280 10.26 -14.90 7.56
C ALA A 280 9.13 -14.28 6.71
N GLN A 281 8.62 -15.01 5.72
CA GLN A 281 7.47 -14.58 4.91
C GLN A 281 6.18 -14.51 5.73
N ASP A 282 5.94 -15.48 6.61
CA ASP A 282 4.78 -15.47 7.52
C ASP A 282 4.86 -14.35 8.54
N ALA A 283 6.07 -14.02 9.01
CA ALA A 283 6.32 -12.92 9.93
C ALA A 283 6.07 -11.54 9.30
N THR A 284 6.30 -11.38 7.99
CA THR A 284 6.08 -10.10 7.29
C THR A 284 4.72 -10.00 6.59
N THR A 285 4.05 -11.11 6.30
CA THR A 285 2.73 -11.11 5.67
C THR A 285 1.62 -10.84 6.68
N LEU A 286 0.68 -9.94 6.40
CA LEU A 286 -0.52 -9.72 7.22
C LEU A 286 -1.75 -10.44 6.61
N ALA A 287 -2.40 -11.33 7.36
CA ALA A 287 -3.70 -11.91 7.04
C ALA A 287 -4.81 -11.14 7.78
N ILE A 288 -5.67 -10.47 7.01
CA ILE A 288 -6.56 -9.43 7.53
C ILE A 288 -8.03 -9.73 7.12
N PRO A 289 -8.80 -10.48 7.94
CA PRO A 289 -10.25 -10.56 7.78
C PRO A 289 -10.90 -9.17 7.94
N MET A 290 -11.81 -8.83 7.02
CA MET A 290 -12.63 -7.62 7.14
C MET A 290 -13.94 -7.91 7.87
N ILE A 291 -14.26 -7.12 8.90
CA ILE A 291 -15.52 -7.11 9.62
C ILE A 291 -16.36 -5.92 9.13
N GLU A 292 -17.43 -6.21 8.41
CA GLU A 292 -18.31 -5.18 7.82
C GLU A 292 -19.77 -5.61 7.75
N THR A 293 -20.13 -6.63 8.53
CA THR A 293 -21.49 -7.14 8.67
C THR A 293 -21.85 -7.39 10.11
N VAL A 294 -23.15 -7.45 10.39
CA VAL A 294 -23.69 -7.90 11.67
C VAL A 294 -23.21 -9.32 11.98
N GLU A 295 -23.22 -10.24 11.01
CA GLU A 295 -22.70 -11.60 11.20
C GLU A 295 -21.21 -11.61 11.59
N GLY A 296 -20.38 -10.83 10.88
CA GLY A 296 -18.95 -10.72 11.17
C GLY A 296 -18.70 -10.08 12.53
N LEU A 297 -19.52 -9.11 12.93
CA LEU A 297 -19.50 -8.51 14.27
C LEU A 297 -19.90 -9.52 15.35
N GLU A 298 -20.93 -10.33 15.10
CA GLU A 298 -21.40 -11.37 16.02
C GLU A 298 -20.36 -12.47 16.24
N ASN A 299 -19.55 -12.76 15.22
CA ASN A 299 -18.51 -13.79 15.23
C ASN A 299 -17.08 -13.22 15.42
N CYS A 300 -16.93 -11.93 15.74
CA CYS A 300 -15.62 -11.26 15.70
C CYS A 300 -14.61 -11.87 16.68
N GLU A 301 -15.06 -12.39 17.82
CA GLU A 301 -14.22 -13.12 18.78
C GLU A 301 -13.67 -14.41 18.17
N GLU A 302 -14.50 -15.22 17.53
CA GLU A 302 -14.06 -16.46 16.90
C GLU A 302 -13.12 -16.20 15.71
N ILE A 303 -13.39 -15.14 14.95
CA ILE A 303 -12.54 -14.70 13.83
C ILE A 303 -11.17 -14.25 14.33
N ALA A 304 -11.13 -13.43 15.39
CA ALA A 304 -9.88 -12.94 15.99
C ALA A 304 -9.00 -14.09 16.50
N MET A 305 -9.63 -15.13 17.06
CA MET A 305 -8.95 -16.29 17.65
C MET A 305 -8.37 -17.26 16.62
N VAL A 306 -8.61 -17.05 15.32
CA VAL A 306 -8.03 -17.91 14.27
C VAL A 306 -6.49 -17.73 14.25
N PRO A 307 -5.70 -18.80 14.47
CA PRO A 307 -4.25 -18.71 14.42
C PRO A 307 -3.77 -18.17 13.08
N GLY A 308 -2.88 -17.16 13.11
CA GLY A 308 -2.34 -16.52 11.91
C GLY A 308 -3.13 -15.32 11.41
N VAL A 309 -4.26 -14.96 12.01
CA VAL A 309 -4.89 -13.64 11.82
C VAL A 309 -4.04 -12.58 12.50
N ASP A 310 -3.63 -11.55 11.75
CA ASP A 310 -2.76 -10.48 12.27
C ASP A 310 -3.55 -9.20 12.61
N MET A 311 -4.73 -9.01 11.99
CA MET A 311 -5.53 -7.81 12.18
C MET A 311 -7.00 -8.04 11.79
N LEU A 312 -7.93 -7.43 12.51
CA LEU A 312 -9.32 -7.26 12.07
C LEU A 312 -9.45 -5.89 11.41
N PHE A 313 -9.82 -5.84 10.13
CA PHE A 313 -10.10 -4.56 9.47
C PHE A 313 -11.59 -4.27 9.48
N VAL A 314 -12.01 -3.08 9.90
CA VAL A 314 -13.43 -2.70 9.97
C VAL A 314 -13.79 -1.80 8.81
N GLY A 315 -14.69 -2.27 7.94
CA GLY A 315 -15.36 -1.46 6.94
C GLY A 315 -16.50 -0.70 7.60
N THR A 316 -16.22 0.44 8.23
CA THR A 316 -17.18 1.09 9.15
C THR A 316 -18.44 1.58 8.43
N PHE A 317 -18.30 2.03 7.18
CA PHE A 317 -19.46 2.44 6.38
C PHE A 317 -20.37 1.25 6.09
N ASP A 318 -19.83 0.16 5.56
CA ASP A 318 -20.59 -1.03 5.20
C ASP A 318 -21.17 -1.75 6.42
N LEU A 319 -20.44 -1.76 7.55
CA LEU A 319 -20.98 -2.23 8.83
C LEU A 319 -22.18 -1.38 9.28
N SER A 320 -22.09 -0.06 9.17
CA SER A 320 -23.20 0.83 9.52
C SER A 320 -24.41 0.61 8.62
N ASP A 321 -24.19 0.35 7.33
CA ASP A 321 -25.26 0.03 6.39
C ASP A 321 -25.94 -1.30 6.75
N ASP A 322 -25.16 -2.35 7.03
CA ASP A 322 -25.69 -3.67 7.41
C ASP A 322 -26.47 -3.64 8.74
N MET A 323 -26.09 -2.73 9.64
CA MET A 323 -26.80 -2.47 10.91
C MET A 323 -28.07 -1.61 10.75
N GLY A 324 -28.38 -1.16 9.52
CA GLY A 324 -29.52 -0.30 9.21
C GLY A 324 -29.33 1.16 9.61
N ILE A 325 -28.07 1.62 9.72
CA ILE A 325 -27.67 2.98 10.14
C ILE A 325 -26.59 3.57 9.23
N ALA A 326 -26.74 3.35 7.92
CA ALA A 326 -25.79 3.77 6.89
C ALA A 326 -25.27 5.20 7.11
N GLY A 327 -23.98 5.33 7.38
CA GLY A 327 -23.28 6.60 7.57
C GLY A 327 -23.64 7.38 8.85
N ASN A 328 -24.54 6.87 9.71
CA ASN A 328 -24.89 7.51 10.98
C ASN A 328 -23.89 7.11 12.08
N TYR A 329 -22.71 7.71 12.04
CA TYR A 329 -21.63 7.42 12.98
C TYR A 329 -21.88 7.88 14.42
N ASP A 330 -22.91 8.70 14.66
CA ASP A 330 -23.31 9.13 16.01
C ASP A 330 -24.30 8.17 16.68
N ASP A 331 -24.80 7.16 15.96
CA ASP A 331 -25.58 6.09 16.59
C ASP A 331 -24.68 5.31 17.57
N PRO A 332 -25.10 5.16 18.84
CA PRO A 332 -24.27 4.51 19.87
C PRO A 332 -23.89 3.08 19.52
N ARG A 333 -24.64 2.41 18.64
CA ARG A 333 -24.32 1.06 18.18
C ARG A 333 -23.00 1.00 17.41
N ILE A 334 -22.57 2.09 16.74
CA ILE A 334 -21.25 2.13 16.07
C ILE A 334 -20.12 2.04 17.08
N TRP A 335 -20.20 2.82 18.16
CA TRP A 335 -19.23 2.74 19.25
C TRP A 335 -19.20 1.33 19.85
N SER A 336 -20.37 0.78 20.21
CA SER A 336 -20.46 -0.57 20.78
C SER A 336 -19.90 -1.66 19.86
N ALA A 337 -20.14 -1.55 18.55
CA ALA A 337 -19.61 -2.50 17.57
C ALA A 337 -18.08 -2.43 17.49
N LEU A 338 -17.52 -1.23 17.38
CA LEU A 338 -16.07 -1.01 17.30
C LEU A 338 -15.37 -1.41 18.61
N GLU A 339 -15.96 -1.09 19.75
CA GLU A 339 -15.49 -1.53 21.07
C GLU A 339 -15.44 -3.05 21.16
N ARG A 340 -16.51 -3.75 20.77
CA ARG A 340 -16.54 -5.22 20.79
C ARG A 340 -15.42 -5.81 19.92
N ILE A 341 -15.23 -5.31 18.70
CA ILE A 341 -14.17 -5.76 17.79
C ILE A 341 -12.78 -5.50 18.40
N CYS A 342 -12.57 -4.33 19.02
CA CYS A 342 -11.31 -4.03 19.70
C CYS A 342 -11.03 -4.96 20.88
N LEU A 343 -12.04 -5.26 21.69
CA LEU A 343 -11.92 -6.20 22.82
C LEU A 343 -11.67 -7.64 22.34
N ALA A 344 -12.32 -8.07 21.25
CA ALA A 344 -12.10 -9.36 20.61
C ALA A 344 -10.64 -9.52 20.14
N ALA A 345 -10.14 -8.55 19.38
CA ALA A 345 -8.75 -8.53 18.91
C ALA A 345 -7.75 -8.52 20.09
N LYS A 346 -7.99 -7.69 21.11
CA LYS A 346 -7.14 -7.63 22.30
C LYS A 346 -7.10 -8.94 23.08
N SER A 347 -8.24 -9.64 23.16
CA SER A 347 -8.34 -10.94 23.83
C SER A 347 -7.64 -12.06 23.05
N ALA A 348 -7.56 -11.95 21.73
CA ALA A 348 -6.84 -12.89 20.87
C ALA A 348 -5.32 -12.64 20.83
N SER A 349 -4.86 -11.45 21.22
CA SER A 349 -3.43 -11.13 21.30
C SER A 349 -2.70 -11.94 22.38
N THR A 350 -1.46 -12.31 22.07
CA THR A 350 -0.52 -13.01 22.95
C THR A 350 0.82 -12.26 23.00
N PRO A 351 1.71 -12.53 23.98
CA PRO A 351 3.02 -11.88 24.04
C PRO A 351 3.87 -12.03 22.78
N THR A 352 3.65 -13.10 22.01
CA THR A 352 4.41 -13.42 20.80
C THR A 352 3.67 -13.10 19.50
N HIS A 353 2.40 -12.72 19.56
CA HIS A 353 1.57 -12.46 18.39
C HIS A 353 0.43 -11.49 18.75
N GLN A 354 0.42 -10.31 18.13
CA GLN A 354 -0.63 -9.32 18.33
C GLN A 354 -1.69 -9.43 17.24
N VAL A 355 -2.97 -9.26 17.61
CA VAL A 355 -4.06 -9.03 16.67
C VAL A 355 -4.48 -7.57 16.75
N TYR A 356 -4.19 -6.83 15.68
CA TYR A 356 -4.50 -5.40 15.60
C TYR A 356 -5.92 -5.14 15.11
N VAL A 357 -6.36 -3.89 15.25
CA VAL A 357 -7.58 -3.38 14.58
C VAL A 357 -7.20 -2.32 13.57
N GLY A 358 -7.74 -2.46 12.35
CA GLY A 358 -7.67 -1.48 11.30
C GLY A 358 -9.04 -0.86 11.04
N LEU A 359 -9.11 0.43 10.71
CA LEU A 359 -10.38 1.12 10.46
C LEU A 359 -10.43 1.76 9.06
N GLY A 360 -11.52 1.55 8.34
CA GLY A 360 -11.85 2.27 7.10
C GLY A 360 -13.24 2.92 7.18
N GLY A 361 -13.48 3.94 6.36
CA GLY A 361 -14.79 4.61 6.26
C GLY A 361 -15.03 5.74 7.27
N LEU A 362 -14.10 5.98 8.20
CA LEU A 362 -14.18 7.04 9.22
C LEU A 362 -13.57 8.37 8.80
N GLU A 363 -13.18 8.53 7.53
CA GLU A 363 -12.56 9.77 7.05
C GLU A 363 -13.40 11.03 7.28
N PRO A 364 -14.75 10.99 7.18
CA PRO A 364 -15.58 12.15 7.52
C PRO A 364 -15.62 12.48 9.03
N ARG A 365 -15.10 11.61 9.90
CA ARG A 365 -15.19 11.70 11.37
C ARG A 365 -13.83 11.49 12.05
N PRO A 366 -12.85 12.40 11.82
CA PRO A 366 -11.56 12.34 12.48
C PRO A 366 -11.67 12.44 14.01
N ASP A 367 -12.70 13.13 14.52
CA ASP A 367 -13.03 13.23 15.95
C ASP A 367 -13.35 11.86 16.57
N LEU A 368 -14.12 11.04 15.87
CA LEU A 368 -14.47 9.69 16.32
C LEU A 368 -13.23 8.79 16.28
N LEU A 369 -12.42 8.89 15.22
CA LEU A 369 -11.18 8.15 15.12
C LEU A 369 -10.21 8.48 16.27
N GLU A 370 -10.03 9.76 16.59
CA GLU A 370 -9.19 10.21 17.70
C GLU A 370 -9.67 9.64 19.03
N ARG A 371 -10.98 9.73 19.29
CA ARG A 371 -11.59 9.20 20.51
C ARG A 371 -11.42 7.67 20.62
N LEU A 372 -11.64 6.94 19.53
CA LEU A 372 -11.43 5.49 19.47
C LEU A 372 -9.96 5.12 19.73
N ARG A 373 -9.01 5.83 19.11
CA ARG A 373 -7.57 5.63 19.33
C ARG A 373 -7.14 5.91 20.76
N GLY A 374 -7.76 6.89 21.42
CA GLY A 374 -7.54 7.19 22.83
C GLY A 374 -8.10 6.10 23.76
N ALA A 375 -9.16 5.41 23.36
CA ALA A 375 -9.78 4.34 24.15
C ALA A 375 -9.14 2.96 23.90
N PHE A 376 -8.70 2.68 22.67
CA PHE A 376 -8.21 1.37 22.25
C PHE A 376 -6.82 1.49 21.61
N ASP A 377 -5.82 1.02 22.36
CA ASP A 377 -4.43 0.99 21.93
C ASP A 377 -4.23 0.01 20.77
N ASN A 378 -4.95 -1.09 20.68
CA ASN A 378 -4.80 -2.06 19.60
C ASN A 378 -5.33 -1.60 18.22
N ILE A 379 -5.97 -0.43 18.11
CA ILE A 379 -6.24 0.18 16.80
C ILE A 379 -4.91 0.70 16.24
N ARG A 380 -4.34 0.05 15.22
CA ARG A 380 -2.99 0.38 14.72
C ARG A 380 -2.93 0.66 13.22
N TYR A 381 -4.06 0.61 12.52
CA TYR A 381 -4.13 0.91 11.09
C TYR A 381 -5.39 1.72 10.72
N VAL A 382 -5.26 2.69 9.82
CA VAL A 382 -6.40 3.48 9.31
C VAL A 382 -6.29 3.67 7.79
N MET A 383 -7.37 3.40 7.06
CA MET A 383 -7.53 3.89 5.69
C MET A 383 -7.98 5.35 5.77
N ALA A 384 -7.05 6.27 5.57
CA ALA A 384 -7.22 7.72 5.67
C ALA A 384 -7.60 8.34 4.32
N GLY A 385 -8.57 7.74 3.64
CA GLY A 385 -9.18 8.31 2.44
C GLY A 385 -8.95 7.51 1.17
N ARG A 386 -9.35 8.12 0.06
CA ARG A 386 -9.18 7.60 -1.28
C ARG A 386 -8.44 8.62 -2.13
N ASP A 387 -7.59 8.15 -3.02
CA ASP A 387 -6.84 8.99 -3.98
C ASP A 387 -7.75 10.00 -4.70
N THR A 388 -8.94 9.57 -5.15
CA THR A 388 -9.95 10.41 -5.81
C THR A 388 -10.41 11.56 -4.93
N SER A 389 -10.72 11.29 -3.66
CA SER A 389 -11.16 12.31 -2.71
C SER A 389 -10.05 13.31 -2.39
N ILE A 390 -8.82 12.82 -2.24
CA ILE A 390 -7.63 13.64 -1.95
C ILE A 390 -7.32 14.54 -3.15
N LEU A 391 -7.26 13.96 -4.36
CA LEU A 391 -7.01 14.69 -5.60
C LEU A 391 -8.09 15.74 -5.85
N LEU A 392 -9.37 15.38 -5.72
CA LEU A 392 -10.46 16.32 -5.92
C LEU A 392 -10.42 17.47 -4.92
N SER A 393 -10.10 17.19 -3.65
CA SER A 393 -9.95 18.23 -2.63
C SER A 393 -8.81 19.21 -2.98
N GLY A 394 -7.65 18.69 -3.39
CA GLY A 394 -6.52 19.52 -3.82
C GLY A 394 -6.84 20.37 -5.06
N MET A 395 -7.47 19.77 -6.07
CA MET A 395 -7.89 20.46 -7.29
C MET A 395 -8.93 21.56 -7.01
N LYS A 396 -9.93 21.28 -6.17
CA LYS A 396 -10.94 22.26 -5.77
C LYS A 396 -10.30 23.45 -5.07
N LYS A 397 -9.43 23.21 -4.09
CA LYS A 397 -8.70 24.25 -3.37
C LYS A 397 -7.92 25.16 -4.33
N GLN A 398 -7.11 24.58 -5.22
CA GLN A 398 -6.34 25.35 -6.19
C GLN A 398 -7.24 26.17 -7.14
N ALA A 399 -8.35 25.59 -7.60
CA ALA A 399 -9.29 26.29 -8.48
C ALA A 399 -10.00 27.45 -7.77
N GLU A 400 -10.37 27.27 -6.49
CA GLU A 400 -10.98 28.31 -5.66
C GLU A 400 -10.02 29.48 -5.44
N GLU A 401 -8.75 29.21 -5.15
CA GLU A 401 -7.70 30.23 -5.04
C GLU A 401 -7.56 31.05 -6.33
N MET A 402 -7.53 30.39 -7.50
CA MET A 402 -7.44 31.09 -8.78
C MET A 402 -8.69 31.91 -9.10
N ARG A 403 -9.88 31.41 -8.77
CA ARG A 403 -11.14 32.17 -8.91
C ARG A 403 -11.14 33.40 -8.02
N ALA A 404 -10.65 33.30 -6.78
CA ALA A 404 -10.55 34.42 -5.87
C ALA A 404 -9.64 35.53 -6.43
N ILE A 405 -8.49 35.16 -7.00
CA ILE A 405 -7.58 36.11 -7.67
C ILE A 405 -8.26 36.77 -8.88
N GLY A 406 -8.90 35.98 -9.75
CA GLY A 406 -9.61 36.50 -10.93
C GLY A 406 -10.73 37.48 -10.56
N ASN A 407 -11.51 37.17 -9.53
CA ASN A 407 -12.58 38.04 -9.04
C ASN A 407 -12.04 39.34 -8.42
N ALA A 408 -10.89 39.28 -7.73
CA ALA A 408 -10.24 40.47 -7.17
C ALA A 408 -9.73 41.43 -8.26
N THR A 409 -9.36 40.92 -9.44
CA THR A 409 -8.98 41.76 -10.59
C THR A 409 -10.18 42.33 -11.35
N GLY A 410 -11.33 41.65 -11.36
CA GLY A 410 -12.56 42.14 -12.00
C GLY A 410 -13.24 43.29 -11.25
N GLY A 411 -13.10 43.36 -9.92
CA GLY A 411 -13.69 44.43 -9.09
C GLY A 411 -12.97 45.79 -9.13
N LYS A 412 -11.81 45.89 -9.79
CA LYS A 412 -11.06 47.15 -9.94
C LYS A 412 -11.24 47.83 -11.30
N ALA A 413 -11.97 47.22 -12.23
CA ALA A 413 -12.16 47.74 -13.59
C ALA A 413 -13.43 48.60 -13.75
N SER A 414 -14.15 48.91 -12.67
CA SER A 414 -15.42 49.66 -12.71
C SER A 414 -15.47 50.87 -11.76
N SER A 415 -14.34 51.53 -11.49
CA SER A 415 -14.30 52.79 -10.74
C SER A 415 -13.72 53.92 -11.58
#